data_AF-A0A0J6SGZ0-F1
#
_entry.id   AF-A0A0J6SGZ0-F1
#
_cell.length_a   1.000
_cell.length_b   1.000
_cell.length_c   1.000
_cell.angle_alpha   90.00
_cell.angle_beta   90.00
_cell.angle_gamma   90.00
#
_symmetry.space_group_name_H-M   'P 1'
#
loop_
_entity.id
_entity.type
_entity.pdbx_description
1 polymer ?
#
loop_
_entity_poly.entity_id
_entity_poly.type
_entity_poly.pdbx_seq_one_letter_code
_entity_poly.pdbx_strand_id
1 'polypeptide(L)'
;AAGQVPFGLERDGVFLRLSARGARDVGARLTPDPATFRGDHRPFNLRYGPAGTLIGTRQDADRTVYDIRQIEGGLYDTAVVSDSRPLPIRAYFGQSQAGGGGGDLAVITSAAYPRHVLAPAVYGKAFGGAVANGYLIDDLVPLFDGQGGQQFINTLFGLYLERQNRDAGPAGPGVIAPTSTFGGQPLSAFAKGQTPYTNLMAILTACPPLAARYGRRSYTDAIVIVHGEAGPYGRSTYATPLGTLIDNLRADVQVINAAVGFNVPPQIFLTQQNQFDSNNVPTNTGVKLAQLDVAKSRLGQGVTMLGPMYQTQVQSDGIHMDNAGKALQAELHAHVVRRVLDDGVVGWNPLWPVSLANLPRSGAVITLDLVLPPGLASIAQDTDWVLAPADGK
;
A
#
# COMPACT_ATOMS: atom_id res chain seq x y z
N ALA A 1 33.95 -21.49 -23.39
CA ALA A 1 33.40 -21.25 -24.75
C ALA A 1 32.78 -19.87 -24.78
N ALA A 2 33.05 -19.09 -25.82
CA ALA A 2 32.74 -17.66 -25.93
C ALA A 2 31.23 -17.35 -25.83
N GLY A 3 30.95 -16.17 -25.26
CA GLY A 3 29.65 -15.68 -24.84
C GLY A 3 28.53 -15.79 -25.88
N GLN A 4 27.36 -16.13 -25.37
CA GLN A 4 26.09 -16.13 -26.08
C GLN A 4 25.16 -15.17 -25.35
N VAL A 5 24.65 -14.15 -26.05
CA VAL A 5 23.62 -13.26 -25.52
C VAL A 5 22.28 -13.65 -26.17
N PRO A 6 21.24 -14.00 -25.41
CA PRO A 6 19.93 -14.36 -25.93
C PRO A 6 19.17 -13.11 -26.39
N PHE A 7 18.62 -13.18 -27.60
CA PHE A 7 17.60 -12.29 -28.13
C PHE A 7 16.32 -13.13 -28.30
N GLY A 8 15.20 -12.68 -27.73
CA GLY A 8 13.97 -13.47 -27.66
C GLY A 8 12.94 -13.10 -28.72
N LEU A 9 12.30 -14.12 -29.29
CA LEU A 9 10.90 -14.08 -29.74
C LEU A 9 10.37 -15.52 -29.66
N GLU A 10 9.29 -15.76 -28.91
CA GLU A 10 8.75 -17.11 -28.71
C GLU A 10 7.40 -17.26 -29.41
N ARG A 11 7.33 -18.29 -30.27
CA ARG A 11 6.11 -19.10 -30.43
C ARG A 11 6.42 -20.58 -30.65
N ASP A 12 7.60 -20.92 -31.19
CA ASP A 12 7.89 -22.31 -31.64
C ASP A 12 9.20 -22.92 -31.09
N GLY A 13 9.72 -22.49 -29.94
CA GLY A 13 10.88 -23.14 -29.30
C GLY A 13 12.23 -22.98 -30.03
N VAL A 14 12.34 -22.06 -30.99
CA VAL A 14 13.59 -21.75 -31.70
C VAL A 14 14.20 -20.45 -31.16
N PHE A 15 15.37 -20.55 -30.53
CA PHE A 15 16.19 -19.40 -30.18
C PHE A 15 16.93 -18.89 -31.43
N LEU A 16 16.70 -17.63 -31.83
CA LEU A 16 17.59 -16.95 -32.77
C LEU A 16 18.92 -16.64 -32.04
N ARG A 17 19.91 -17.49 -32.26
CA ARG A 17 21.28 -17.31 -31.78
C ARG A 17 22.05 -16.46 -32.78
N LEU A 18 22.42 -15.24 -32.41
CA LEU A 18 23.49 -14.54 -33.14
C LEU A 18 24.78 -15.33 -32.94
N SER A 19 25.39 -15.76 -34.04
CA SER A 19 26.72 -16.35 -34.00
C SER A 19 27.71 -15.32 -33.44
N ALA A 20 28.74 -15.77 -32.72
CA ALA A 20 29.77 -14.91 -32.14
C ALA A 20 30.49 -13.98 -33.15
N ARG A 21 30.27 -14.18 -34.47
CA ARG A 21 30.72 -13.26 -35.52
C ARG A 21 29.80 -12.03 -35.70
N GLY A 22 28.48 -12.17 -35.58
CA GLY A 22 27.56 -11.03 -35.71
C GLY A 22 27.59 -10.05 -34.54
N ALA A 23 27.94 -10.52 -33.34
CA ALA A 23 28.09 -9.68 -32.14
C ALA A 23 29.42 -8.91 -32.08
N ARG A 24 30.42 -9.29 -32.90
CA ARG A 24 31.68 -8.54 -32.99
C ARG A 24 31.55 -7.25 -33.80
N ASP A 25 30.64 -7.23 -34.78
CA ASP A 25 30.46 -6.07 -35.67
C ASP A 25 29.37 -5.09 -35.19
N VAL A 26 28.51 -5.51 -34.25
CA VAL A 26 27.54 -4.63 -33.58
C VAL A 26 27.90 -4.53 -32.08
N GLY A 27 28.96 -3.78 -31.79
CA GLY A 27 29.23 -3.19 -30.48
C GLY A 27 29.05 -4.10 -29.27
N ALA A 28 30.00 -5.01 -29.04
CA ALA A 28 30.14 -5.82 -27.81
C ALA A 28 30.25 -5.01 -26.48
N ARG A 29 30.08 -3.68 -26.52
CA ARG A 29 29.99 -2.77 -25.37
C ARG A 29 28.57 -2.28 -25.07
N LEU A 30 27.56 -2.59 -25.89
CA LEU A 30 26.22 -2.01 -25.76
C LEU A 30 25.19 -2.94 -25.10
N THR A 31 25.46 -4.24 -25.03
CA THR A 31 24.54 -5.24 -24.47
C THR A 31 25.19 -5.91 -23.25
N PRO A 32 24.59 -5.83 -22.05
CA PRO A 32 25.11 -6.50 -20.86
C PRO A 32 25.16 -8.02 -21.03
N ASP A 33 26.11 -8.67 -20.36
CA ASP A 33 26.10 -10.13 -20.23
C ASP A 33 24.85 -10.55 -19.43
N PRO A 34 23.98 -11.44 -19.94
CA PRO A 34 22.84 -11.94 -19.19
C PRO A 34 23.15 -12.49 -17.80
N ALA A 35 24.36 -13.03 -17.60
CA ALA A 35 24.80 -13.51 -16.30
C ALA A 35 24.94 -12.40 -15.25
N THR A 36 24.99 -11.12 -15.66
CA THR A 36 25.02 -9.96 -14.75
C THR A 36 23.65 -9.66 -14.14
N PHE A 37 22.56 -10.10 -14.77
CA PHE A 37 21.22 -9.99 -14.21
C PHE A 37 20.99 -11.17 -13.24
N ARG A 38 20.99 -10.87 -11.94
CA ARG A 38 20.95 -11.85 -10.86
C ARG A 38 19.51 -12.22 -10.49
N GLY A 39 19.35 -13.39 -9.86
CA GLY A 39 18.06 -13.97 -9.48
C GLY A 39 17.27 -14.57 -10.66
N ASP A 40 16.20 -15.29 -10.36
CA ASP A 40 15.31 -15.89 -11.38
C ASP A 40 14.30 -14.85 -11.92
N HIS A 41 14.80 -13.86 -12.64
CA HIS A 41 13.97 -12.82 -13.28
C HIS A 41 13.65 -13.12 -14.75
N ARG A 42 14.45 -13.96 -15.41
CA ARG A 42 14.30 -14.32 -16.84
C ARG A 42 14.03 -13.13 -17.78
N PRO A 43 14.82 -12.05 -17.71
CA PRO A 43 14.66 -10.93 -18.64
C PRO A 43 15.15 -11.31 -20.05
N PHE A 44 14.62 -10.61 -21.04
CA PHE A 44 15.12 -10.58 -22.42
C PHE A 44 15.36 -9.13 -22.84
N ASN A 45 15.98 -8.88 -24.00
CA ASN A 45 16.26 -7.52 -24.50
C ASN A 45 17.05 -6.65 -23.49
N LEU A 46 18.18 -7.19 -23.02
CA LEU A 46 19.03 -6.56 -22.01
C LEU A 46 19.75 -5.32 -22.55
N ARG A 47 19.88 -4.31 -21.70
CA ARG A 47 20.57 -3.05 -22.00
C ARG A 47 21.07 -2.37 -20.74
N TYR A 48 22.10 -1.56 -20.86
CA TYR A 48 22.53 -0.69 -19.77
C TYR A 48 21.55 0.46 -19.56
N GLY A 49 21.20 0.72 -18.31
CA GLY A 49 20.40 1.83 -17.85
C GLY A 49 21.24 2.92 -17.17
N PRO A 50 20.60 4.03 -16.76
CA PRO A 50 21.25 5.07 -15.97
C PRO A 50 21.82 4.52 -14.65
N ALA A 51 22.84 5.18 -14.12
CA ALA A 51 23.40 4.91 -12.80
C ALA A 51 23.89 3.46 -12.57
N GLY A 52 24.39 2.78 -13.61
CA GLY A 52 24.90 1.41 -13.48
C GLY A 52 23.80 0.37 -13.27
N THR A 53 22.58 0.64 -13.75
CA THR A 53 21.48 -0.34 -13.73
C THR A 53 21.48 -1.20 -14.98
N LEU A 54 21.04 -2.44 -14.86
CA LEU A 54 20.69 -3.32 -15.96
C LEU A 54 19.20 -3.20 -16.21
N ILE A 55 18.79 -3.05 -17.47
CA ILE A 55 17.39 -3.02 -17.88
C ILE A 55 17.11 -4.23 -18.76
N GLY A 56 15.97 -4.89 -18.55
CA GLY A 56 15.52 -5.99 -19.39
C GLY A 56 14.00 -6.03 -19.48
N THR A 57 13.48 -6.56 -20.57
CA THR A 57 12.05 -6.81 -20.76
C THR A 57 11.65 -8.13 -20.12
N ARG A 58 10.46 -8.18 -19.53
CA ARG A 58 9.90 -9.33 -18.82
C ARG A 58 8.45 -9.52 -19.23
N GLN A 59 8.00 -10.78 -19.22
CA GLN A 59 6.60 -11.15 -19.32
C GLN A 59 6.19 -12.04 -18.14
N ASP A 60 5.29 -11.57 -17.28
CA ASP A 60 4.76 -12.38 -16.18
C ASP A 60 3.77 -13.47 -16.64
N ALA A 61 3.40 -14.37 -15.74
CA ALA A 61 2.52 -15.51 -16.04
C ALA A 61 1.11 -15.08 -16.51
N ASP A 62 0.66 -13.90 -16.10
CA ASP A 62 -0.58 -13.26 -16.57
C ASP A 62 -0.42 -12.57 -17.93
N ARG A 63 0.72 -12.77 -18.61
CA ARG A 63 1.11 -12.22 -19.91
C ARG A 63 1.41 -10.72 -19.90
N THR A 64 1.42 -10.07 -18.75
CA THR A 64 1.81 -8.65 -18.63
C THR A 64 3.27 -8.47 -19.03
N VAL A 65 3.53 -7.63 -20.03
CA VAL A 65 4.88 -7.31 -20.53
C VAL A 65 5.31 -5.94 -20.04
N TYR A 66 6.51 -5.86 -19.47
CA TYR A 66 7.08 -4.61 -18.94
C TYR A 66 8.59 -4.71 -18.88
N ASP A 67 9.27 -3.57 -18.74
CA ASP A 67 10.71 -3.55 -18.46
C ASP A 67 10.97 -3.60 -16.95
N ILE A 68 12.08 -4.20 -16.55
CA ILE A 68 12.60 -4.25 -15.18
C ILE A 68 14.01 -3.67 -15.13
N ARG A 69 14.40 -3.17 -13.95
CA ARG A 69 15.71 -2.62 -13.64
C ARG A 69 16.32 -3.34 -12.45
N GLN A 70 17.61 -3.64 -12.50
CA GLN A 70 18.36 -4.18 -11.38
C GLN A 70 19.69 -3.44 -11.24
N ILE A 71 20.14 -3.22 -10.00
CA ILE A 71 21.45 -2.62 -9.72
C ILE A 71 22.53 -3.65 -10.02
N GLU A 72 23.50 -3.31 -10.86
CA GLU A 72 24.67 -4.15 -11.10
C GLU A 72 25.47 -4.31 -9.79
N GLY A 73 25.63 -5.56 -9.32
CA GLY A 73 26.35 -5.84 -8.07
C GLY A 73 25.65 -5.37 -6.78
N GLY A 74 24.32 -5.17 -6.80
CA GLY A 74 23.55 -4.76 -5.62
C GLY A 74 23.65 -5.76 -4.44
N LEU A 75 23.16 -5.37 -3.26
CA LEU A 75 23.19 -6.25 -2.09
C LEU A 75 22.18 -7.41 -2.20
N TYR A 76 21.05 -7.14 -2.85
CA TYR A 76 19.96 -8.09 -3.09
C TYR A 76 19.74 -8.31 -4.58
N ASP A 77 19.13 -9.44 -4.94
CA ASP A 77 18.73 -9.76 -6.32
C ASP A 77 17.46 -9.01 -6.76
N THR A 78 17.09 -7.92 -6.07
CA THR A 78 15.88 -7.16 -6.37
C THR A 78 15.90 -6.61 -7.80
N ALA A 79 14.79 -6.80 -8.51
CA ALA A 79 14.51 -6.06 -9.74
C ALA A 79 13.23 -5.26 -9.55
N VAL A 80 13.24 -4.01 -10.01
CA VAL A 80 12.15 -3.05 -9.90
C VAL A 80 11.57 -2.79 -11.28
N VAL A 81 10.25 -2.68 -11.41
CA VAL A 81 9.62 -2.28 -12.68
C VAL A 81 10.24 -0.97 -13.20
N SER A 82 10.44 -0.88 -14.52
CA SER A 82 10.88 0.33 -15.21
C SER A 82 9.65 1.06 -15.72
N ASP A 83 9.34 2.21 -15.13
CA ASP A 83 8.25 3.07 -15.56
C ASP A 83 8.70 4.54 -15.47
N SER A 84 8.21 5.37 -16.38
CA SER A 84 8.50 6.81 -16.43
C SER A 84 7.78 7.60 -15.32
N ARG A 85 6.64 7.08 -14.86
CA ARG A 85 5.93 7.58 -13.68
C ARG A 85 6.75 7.32 -12.43
N PRO A 86 6.63 8.19 -11.40
CA PRO A 86 7.24 7.93 -10.11
C PRO A 86 6.81 6.59 -9.53
N LEU A 87 7.68 5.95 -8.75
CA LEU A 87 7.37 4.81 -7.91
C LEU A 87 6.75 5.36 -6.61
N PRO A 88 5.42 5.37 -6.42
CA PRO A 88 4.80 5.96 -5.24
C PRO A 88 5.17 5.23 -3.95
N ILE A 89 5.32 5.99 -2.87
CA ILE A 89 5.42 5.45 -1.51
C ILE A 89 4.05 5.62 -0.84
N ARG A 90 3.42 4.49 -0.47
CA ARG A 90 2.07 4.44 0.11
C ARG A 90 2.14 3.70 1.44
N ALA A 91 2.27 4.45 2.52
CA ALA A 91 2.60 3.90 3.82
C ALA A 91 1.37 3.62 4.68
N TYR A 92 1.45 2.61 5.55
CA TYR A 92 0.51 2.39 6.64
C TYR A 92 1.06 2.96 7.96
N PHE A 93 0.16 3.52 8.76
CA PHE A 93 0.47 4.11 10.05
C PHE A 93 -0.64 3.84 11.07
N GLY A 94 -0.30 3.45 12.29
CA GLY A 94 -1.27 3.31 13.38
C GLY A 94 -1.09 2.06 14.24
N GLN A 95 -2.16 1.52 14.81
CA GLN A 95 -2.02 0.44 15.80
C GLN A 95 -2.02 -0.96 15.17
N SER A 96 -2.30 -2.01 15.94
CA SER A 96 -2.10 -3.43 15.57
C SER A 96 -2.68 -3.80 14.19
N GLN A 97 -3.81 -3.21 13.83
CA GLN A 97 -4.52 -3.45 12.58
C GLN A 97 -3.96 -2.68 11.37
N ALA A 98 -3.11 -1.67 11.60
CA ALA A 98 -2.24 -1.12 10.55
C ALA A 98 -1.14 -2.12 10.16
N GLY A 99 -0.89 -3.13 11.00
CA GLY A 99 0.10 -4.19 10.82
C GLY A 99 -0.51 -5.58 10.69
N GLY A 100 0.08 -6.55 11.39
CA GLY A 100 -0.30 -7.97 11.35
C GLY A 100 -1.22 -8.45 12.47
N GLY A 101 -1.83 -7.56 13.26
CA GLY A 101 -2.63 -7.91 14.46
C GLY A 101 -3.59 -9.10 14.29
N GLY A 102 -3.84 -9.85 15.36
CA GLY A 102 -4.71 -11.05 15.36
C GLY A 102 -3.97 -12.39 15.32
N GLY A 103 -2.67 -12.43 15.05
CA GLY A 103 -1.90 -13.68 15.23
C GLY A 103 -2.10 -14.78 14.19
N ASP A 104 -3.08 -14.65 13.29
CA ASP A 104 -3.24 -15.58 12.16
C ASP A 104 -1.98 -15.59 11.29
N LEU A 105 -1.49 -16.79 11.00
CA LEU A 105 -0.36 -16.97 10.10
C LEU A 105 -0.71 -16.51 8.69
N ALA A 106 0.26 -15.93 8.00
CA ALA A 106 0.11 -15.50 6.62
C ALA A 106 -0.26 -16.67 5.72
N VAL A 107 -1.28 -16.45 4.88
CA VAL A 107 -1.70 -17.40 3.83
C VAL A 107 -0.99 -17.05 2.52
N ILE A 108 -0.82 -15.76 2.25
CA ILE A 108 -0.07 -15.28 1.09
C ILE A 108 1.36 -15.03 1.54
N THR A 109 2.21 -16.05 1.33
CA THR A 109 3.56 -16.11 1.91
C THR A 109 4.69 -15.83 0.92
N SER A 110 4.35 -15.44 -0.31
CA SER A 110 5.29 -15.15 -1.38
C SER A 110 4.95 -13.83 -2.04
N ALA A 111 5.96 -13.13 -2.56
CA ALA A 111 5.74 -11.90 -3.30
C ALA A 111 5.02 -12.21 -4.62
N ALA A 112 3.72 -11.92 -4.70
CA ALA A 112 2.91 -12.14 -5.90
C ALA A 112 3.37 -11.27 -7.07
N TYR A 113 3.77 -10.03 -6.79
CA TYR A 113 4.26 -9.07 -7.79
C TYR A 113 5.63 -8.52 -7.37
N PRO A 114 6.70 -9.34 -7.39
CA PRO A 114 7.95 -9.04 -6.70
C PRO A 114 8.73 -7.86 -7.29
N ARG A 115 8.36 -7.37 -8.48
CA ARG A 115 8.97 -6.20 -9.13
C ARG A 115 8.16 -4.91 -8.99
N HIS A 116 6.91 -5.03 -8.55
CA HIS A 116 5.97 -3.92 -8.46
C HIS A 116 5.67 -3.60 -7.01
N VAL A 117 5.50 -4.60 -6.16
CA VAL A 117 5.12 -4.40 -4.76
C VAL A 117 6.36 -4.59 -3.89
N LEU A 118 6.88 -3.47 -3.41
CA LEU A 118 8.19 -3.38 -2.78
C LEU A 118 8.09 -2.85 -1.36
N ALA A 119 9.12 -3.12 -0.58
CA ALA A 119 9.35 -2.52 0.72
C ALA A 119 10.86 -2.30 0.92
N PRO A 120 11.26 -1.45 1.88
CA PRO A 120 12.65 -1.36 2.26
C PRO A 120 13.15 -2.69 2.89
N ALA A 121 14.37 -3.12 2.55
CA ALA A 121 14.93 -4.43 2.90
C ALA A 121 14.89 -4.73 4.40
N VAL A 122 15.31 -3.76 5.20
CA VAL A 122 15.27 -3.86 6.65
C VAL A 122 14.07 -3.09 7.16
N TYR A 123 13.35 -3.72 8.09
CA TYR A 123 12.19 -3.18 8.79
C TYR A 123 10.96 -2.87 7.90
N GLY A 124 11.00 -3.11 6.58
CA GLY A 124 9.96 -2.75 5.63
C GLY A 124 8.59 -3.45 5.77
N LYS A 125 8.39 -4.32 6.75
CA LYS A 125 7.07 -4.95 7.05
C LYS A 125 6.34 -4.28 8.22
N ALA A 126 7.06 -3.81 9.24
CA ALA A 126 6.47 -3.22 10.45
C ALA A 126 7.53 -2.50 11.29
N PHE A 127 7.16 -1.37 11.90
CA PHE A 127 7.95 -0.70 12.93
C PHE A 127 7.14 -0.53 14.21
N GLY A 128 7.53 -1.24 15.26
CA GLY A 128 6.95 -1.14 16.61
C GLY A 128 7.45 0.05 17.43
N GLY A 129 7.45 -0.12 18.75
CA GLY A 129 7.94 0.87 19.71
C GLY A 129 9.46 1.06 19.77
N ALA A 130 10.24 0.31 18.97
CA ALA A 130 11.69 0.45 18.89
C ALA A 130 12.07 1.48 17.81
N VAL A 131 13.09 2.30 18.07
CA VAL A 131 13.54 3.34 17.13
C VAL A 131 14.20 2.69 15.91
N ALA A 132 13.76 3.10 14.72
CA ALA A 132 14.33 2.73 13.44
C ALA A 132 15.75 3.28 13.29
N ASN A 133 16.69 2.44 12.89
CA ASN A 133 17.98 2.91 12.41
C ASN A 133 17.93 3.07 10.88
N GLY A 134 17.83 4.33 10.42
CA GLY A 134 17.78 4.65 8.99
C GLY A 134 18.99 4.15 8.19
N TYR A 135 20.16 3.98 8.82
CA TYR A 135 21.36 3.45 8.15
C TYR A 135 21.23 1.97 7.76
N LEU A 136 20.33 1.23 8.39
CA LEU A 136 20.08 -0.17 8.03
C LEU A 136 19.05 -0.29 6.89
N ILE A 137 18.38 0.80 6.52
CA ILE A 137 17.41 0.81 5.42
C ILE A 137 18.19 1.03 4.12
N ASP A 138 18.70 -0.07 3.57
CA ASP A 138 19.80 -0.05 2.61
C ASP A 138 19.45 -0.55 1.21
N ASP A 139 18.26 -1.09 0.96
CA ASP A 139 17.79 -1.46 -0.39
C ASP A 139 16.27 -1.62 -0.44
N LEU A 140 15.72 -1.83 -1.63
CA LEU A 140 14.35 -2.30 -1.82
C LEU A 140 14.34 -3.82 -1.99
N VAL A 141 13.29 -4.47 -1.50
CA VAL A 141 13.03 -5.90 -1.68
C VAL A 141 11.56 -6.12 -2.02
N PRO A 142 11.21 -7.25 -2.64
CA PRO A 142 9.82 -7.68 -2.77
C PRO A 142 9.11 -7.69 -1.41
N LEU A 143 7.91 -7.10 -1.35
CA LEU A 143 7.06 -7.18 -0.16
C LEU A 143 6.29 -8.50 -0.16
N PHE A 144 6.38 -9.22 0.96
CA PHE A 144 5.63 -10.45 1.22
C PHE A 144 5.62 -10.74 2.72
N ASP A 145 4.66 -11.54 3.19
CA ASP A 145 4.62 -12.02 4.57
C ASP A 145 5.28 -13.40 4.67
N GLY A 146 6.05 -13.66 5.72
CA GLY A 146 6.75 -14.94 5.86
C GLY A 146 5.80 -16.04 6.33
N GLN A 147 6.09 -17.31 5.99
CA GLN A 147 5.27 -18.47 6.37
C GLN A 147 5.09 -18.66 7.89
N GLY A 148 6.01 -18.13 8.71
CA GLY A 148 5.90 -18.13 10.18
C GLY A 148 5.46 -16.78 10.78
N GLY A 149 5.09 -15.81 9.94
CA GLY A 149 4.67 -14.48 10.35
C GLY A 149 3.17 -14.28 10.19
N GLN A 150 2.67 -13.16 10.71
CA GLN A 150 1.29 -12.72 10.54
C GLN A 150 1.06 -12.19 9.11
N GLN A 151 -0.18 -12.25 8.63
CA GLN A 151 -0.58 -11.52 7.42
C GLN A 151 -0.71 -10.02 7.73
N PHE A 152 0.02 -9.20 6.97
CA PHE A 152 -0.01 -7.75 7.05
C PHE A 152 -0.92 -7.14 5.99
N ILE A 153 -1.68 -6.11 6.38
CA ILE A 153 -2.61 -5.43 5.48
C ILE A 153 -1.89 -4.67 4.35
N ASN A 154 -0.70 -4.12 4.56
CA ASN A 154 0.06 -3.41 3.52
C ASN A 154 0.56 -4.36 2.41
N THR A 155 0.91 -5.61 2.76
CA THR A 155 1.29 -6.65 1.79
C THR A 155 0.13 -6.95 0.85
N LEU A 156 -1.06 -7.17 1.42
CA LEU A 156 -2.29 -7.40 0.65
C LEU A 156 -2.69 -6.17 -0.16
N PHE A 157 -2.59 -4.97 0.42
CA PHE A 157 -2.90 -3.71 -0.25
C PHE A 157 -2.06 -3.53 -1.52
N GLY A 158 -0.75 -3.74 -1.43
CA GLY A 158 0.13 -3.63 -2.59
C GLY A 158 -0.21 -4.67 -3.67
N LEU A 159 -0.54 -5.90 -3.27
CA LEU A 159 -1.01 -6.95 -4.18
C LEU A 159 -2.28 -6.52 -4.92
N TYR A 160 -3.32 -6.10 -4.20
CA TYR A 160 -4.58 -5.69 -4.82
C TYR A 160 -4.45 -4.44 -5.67
N LEU A 161 -3.62 -3.48 -5.26
CA LEU A 161 -3.34 -2.29 -6.05
C LEU A 161 -2.72 -2.64 -7.40
N GLU A 162 -1.68 -3.49 -7.40
CA GLU A 162 -1.06 -3.92 -8.66
C GLU A 162 -2.00 -4.76 -9.51
N ARG A 163 -2.81 -5.63 -8.89
CA ARG A 163 -3.83 -6.38 -9.62
C ARG A 163 -4.84 -5.47 -10.32
N GLN A 164 -5.38 -4.48 -9.62
CA GLN A 164 -6.31 -3.50 -10.18
C GLN A 164 -5.68 -2.65 -11.29
N ASN A 165 -4.38 -2.33 -11.18
CA ASN A 165 -3.66 -1.64 -12.26
C ASN A 165 -3.60 -2.49 -13.54
N ARG A 166 -3.28 -3.78 -13.42
CA ARG A 166 -3.25 -4.73 -14.55
C ARG A 166 -4.63 -4.95 -15.15
N ASP A 167 -5.68 -5.03 -14.32
CA ASP A 167 -7.06 -5.17 -14.81
C ASP A 167 -7.53 -3.91 -15.58
N ALA A 168 -6.99 -2.73 -15.24
CA ALA A 168 -7.29 -1.47 -15.91
C ALA A 168 -6.44 -1.21 -17.18
N GLY A 169 -5.39 -2.00 -17.45
CA GLY A 169 -4.54 -1.83 -18.63
C GLY A 169 -3.08 -2.24 -18.38
N PRO A 170 -2.08 -1.39 -18.69
CA PRO A 170 -0.67 -1.75 -18.53
C PRO A 170 -0.31 -1.93 -17.04
N ALA A 171 0.82 -2.59 -16.79
CA ALA A 171 1.36 -2.74 -15.45
C ALA A 171 1.45 -1.40 -14.70
N GLY A 172 1.28 -1.45 -13.38
CA GLY A 172 1.43 -0.28 -12.53
C GLY A 172 2.88 0.23 -12.53
N PRO A 173 3.13 1.47 -12.05
CA PRO A 173 4.50 1.98 -11.89
C PRO A 173 5.27 1.31 -10.74
N GLY A 174 4.64 0.33 -10.07
CA GLY A 174 5.03 -0.23 -8.78
C GLY A 174 4.53 0.62 -7.60
N VAL A 175 4.78 0.14 -6.39
CA VAL A 175 4.52 0.83 -5.12
C VAL A 175 5.55 0.38 -4.09
N ILE A 176 6.03 1.31 -3.26
CA ILE A 176 6.73 1.00 -2.02
C ILE A 176 5.71 1.12 -0.88
N ALA A 177 5.41 0.02 -0.18
CA ALA A 177 4.34 -0.02 0.82
C ALA A 177 4.88 -0.37 2.22
N PRO A 178 5.53 0.58 2.92
CA PRO A 178 6.03 0.35 4.28
C PRO A 178 4.93 0.53 5.32
N THR A 179 5.16 0.03 6.54
CA THR A 179 4.23 0.18 7.67
C THR A 179 4.95 0.61 8.93
N SER A 180 4.53 1.69 9.58
CA SER A 180 4.93 2.00 10.96
C SER A 180 3.76 1.79 11.91
N THR A 181 3.85 0.81 12.82
CA THR A 181 2.72 0.34 13.63
C THR A 181 3.09 -0.06 15.05
N PHE A 182 2.28 0.36 16.03
CA PHE A 182 2.48 -0.06 17.42
C PHE A 182 1.17 -0.52 18.07
N GLY A 183 1.03 -1.83 18.28
CA GLY A 183 -0.16 -2.44 18.86
C GLY A 183 -0.47 -1.97 20.28
N GLY A 184 -1.78 -1.78 20.57
CA GLY A 184 -2.29 -1.49 21.90
C GLY A 184 -1.96 -0.10 22.45
N GLN A 185 -1.47 0.82 21.61
CA GLN A 185 -1.08 2.16 22.05
C GLN A 185 -2.15 3.20 21.74
N PRO A 186 -2.38 4.18 22.64
CA PRO A 186 -3.29 5.30 22.38
C PRO A 186 -2.73 6.23 21.30
N LEU A 187 -3.59 7.08 20.72
CA LEU A 187 -3.22 8.00 19.64
C LEU A 187 -2.05 8.93 20.02
N SER A 188 -1.90 9.28 21.31
CA SER A 188 -0.80 10.09 21.81
C SER A 188 0.58 9.45 21.59
N ALA A 189 0.67 8.12 21.54
CA ALA A 189 1.92 7.40 21.25
C ALA A 189 2.35 7.51 19.77
N PHE A 190 1.48 8.04 18.91
CA PHE A 190 1.75 8.27 17.48
C PHE A 190 1.98 9.74 17.15
N ALA A 191 1.90 10.63 18.15
CA ALA A 191 2.12 12.06 17.95
C ALA A 191 3.55 12.36 17.46
N LYS A 192 3.73 13.53 16.85
CA LYS A 192 5.05 14.01 16.42
C LYS A 192 6.04 13.96 17.57
N GLY A 193 7.23 13.41 17.30
CA GLY A 193 8.29 13.18 18.29
C GLY A 193 8.21 11.83 19.02
N GLN A 194 7.12 11.08 18.88
CA GLN A 194 7.02 9.72 19.41
C GLN A 194 7.65 8.69 18.47
N THR A 195 8.02 7.51 19.00
CA THR A 195 8.77 6.50 18.25
C THR A 195 8.10 6.07 16.94
N PRO A 196 6.80 5.72 16.88
CA PRO A 196 6.17 5.34 15.61
C PRO A 196 6.22 6.46 14.56
N TYR A 197 6.04 7.72 14.98
CA TYR A 197 6.13 8.88 14.09
C TYR A 197 7.54 9.05 13.55
N THR A 198 8.54 9.05 14.43
CA THR A 198 9.96 9.17 14.07
C THR A 198 10.38 8.03 13.13
N ASN A 199 9.91 6.81 13.37
CA ASN A 199 10.15 5.65 12.51
C ASN A 199 9.57 5.88 11.12
N LEU A 200 8.31 6.32 11.03
CA LEU A 200 7.69 6.64 9.76
C LEU A 200 8.52 7.66 8.98
N MET A 201 8.91 8.78 9.62
CA MET A 201 9.69 9.82 8.95
C MET A 201 11.05 9.30 8.45
N ALA A 202 11.73 8.46 9.24
CA ALA A 202 13.00 7.86 8.85
C ALA A 202 12.86 6.98 7.58
N ILE A 203 11.80 6.16 7.52
CA ILE A 203 11.51 5.30 6.36
C ILE A 203 11.22 6.12 5.12
N LEU A 204 10.31 7.09 5.24
CA LEU A 204 9.86 7.92 4.12
C LEU A 204 11.03 8.76 3.58
N THR A 205 11.96 9.15 4.43
CA THR A 205 13.20 9.83 4.03
C THR A 205 14.15 8.90 3.29
N ALA A 206 14.27 7.64 3.70
CA ALA A 206 15.19 6.67 3.10
C ALA A 206 14.69 6.12 1.74
N CYS A 207 13.38 5.97 1.54
CA CYS A 207 12.83 5.33 0.34
C CYS A 207 13.23 6.04 -0.98
N PRO A 208 13.19 7.38 -1.11
CA PRO A 208 13.53 8.01 -2.38
C PRO A 208 14.97 7.82 -2.87
N PRO A 209 16.00 7.96 -2.02
CA PRO A 209 17.36 7.55 -2.38
C PRO A 209 17.46 6.08 -2.83
N LEU A 210 16.71 5.16 -2.22
CA LEU A 210 16.71 3.75 -2.62
C LEU A 210 16.13 3.56 -4.02
N ALA A 211 14.98 4.17 -4.33
CA ALA A 211 14.39 4.13 -5.67
C ALA A 211 15.32 4.74 -6.74
N ALA A 212 16.04 5.81 -6.39
CA ALA A 212 16.99 6.47 -7.28
C ALA A 212 18.15 5.56 -7.71
N ARG A 213 18.57 4.60 -6.87
CA ARG A 213 19.58 3.60 -7.23
C ARG A 213 19.12 2.69 -8.38
N TYR A 214 17.81 2.47 -8.52
CA TYR A 214 17.21 1.78 -9.66
C TYR A 214 16.88 2.74 -10.83
N GLY A 215 17.33 4.00 -10.76
CA GLY A 215 17.01 5.04 -11.74
C GLY A 215 15.52 5.40 -11.78
N ARG A 216 14.79 5.19 -10.68
CA ARG A 216 13.39 5.59 -10.51
C ARG A 216 13.32 6.86 -9.65
N ARG A 217 12.33 7.71 -9.92
CA ARG A 217 11.94 8.78 -8.97
C ARG A 217 10.84 8.25 -8.08
N SER A 218 10.76 8.72 -6.85
CA SER A 218 9.68 8.37 -5.92
C SER A 218 9.43 9.49 -4.93
N TYR A 219 8.22 9.54 -4.41
CA TYR A 219 7.80 10.42 -3.34
C TYR A 219 6.63 9.77 -2.61
N THR A 220 6.31 10.26 -1.42
CA THR A 220 5.18 9.76 -0.64
C THR A 220 3.90 10.48 -1.05
N ASP A 221 3.00 9.76 -1.73
CA ASP A 221 1.70 10.28 -2.16
C ASP A 221 0.55 9.88 -1.22
N ALA A 222 0.74 8.85 -0.38
CA ALA A 222 -0.29 8.37 0.53
C ALA A 222 0.24 7.95 1.91
N ILE A 223 -0.56 8.24 2.94
CA ILE A 223 -0.48 7.59 4.26
C ILE A 223 -1.88 7.08 4.63
N VAL A 224 -2.00 5.79 4.91
CA VAL A 224 -3.20 5.15 5.43
C VAL A 224 -3.08 5.06 6.95
N ILE A 225 -3.98 5.73 7.68
CA ILE A 225 -4.05 5.70 9.14
C ILE A 225 -5.11 4.69 9.58
N VAL A 226 -4.66 3.64 10.27
CA VAL A 226 -5.51 2.62 10.90
C VAL A 226 -5.34 2.69 12.41
N HIS A 227 -6.25 3.40 13.07
CA HIS A 227 -6.16 3.64 14.51
C HIS A 227 -7.52 4.04 15.09
N GLY A 228 -7.84 3.57 16.29
CA GLY A 228 -8.90 4.11 17.14
C GLY A 228 -9.22 3.27 18.37
N GLU A 229 -8.77 2.01 18.37
CA GLU A 229 -9.16 0.98 19.32
C GLU A 229 -8.69 1.28 20.74
N ALA A 230 -7.46 1.80 20.89
CA ALA A 230 -6.90 2.22 22.18
C ALA A 230 -7.20 3.69 22.58
N GLY A 231 -8.07 4.38 21.86
CA GLY A 231 -8.48 5.75 22.18
C GLY A 231 -7.42 6.84 21.92
N PRO A 232 -7.55 8.03 22.53
CA PRO A 232 -8.47 8.39 23.61
C PRO A 232 -9.94 8.30 23.20
N TYR A 233 -10.83 7.97 24.13
CA TYR A 233 -12.26 7.89 23.84
C TYR A 233 -12.94 9.26 23.98
N GLY A 234 -14.05 9.42 23.27
CA GLY A 234 -14.81 10.66 23.16
C GLY A 234 -14.63 11.32 21.79
N ARG A 235 -15.75 11.78 21.22
CA ARG A 235 -15.77 12.38 19.88
C ARG A 235 -14.87 13.60 19.77
N SER A 236 -14.99 14.55 20.71
CA SER A 236 -14.15 15.75 20.76
C SER A 236 -12.71 15.44 21.19
N THR A 237 -12.53 14.53 22.15
CA THR A 237 -11.23 14.14 22.70
C THR A 237 -10.34 13.43 21.67
N TYR A 238 -10.93 12.70 20.72
CA TYR A 238 -10.18 12.03 19.64
C TYR A 238 -9.98 12.91 18.39
N ALA A 239 -10.98 13.71 18.01
CA ALA A 239 -10.95 14.49 16.77
C ALA A 239 -9.78 15.50 16.73
N THR A 240 -9.56 16.24 17.83
CA THR A 240 -8.52 17.27 17.87
C THR A 240 -7.11 16.66 17.74
N PRO A 241 -6.69 15.67 18.55
CA PRO A 241 -5.37 15.05 18.39
C PRO A 241 -5.20 14.35 17.04
N LEU A 242 -6.25 13.74 16.48
CA LEU A 242 -6.19 13.14 15.15
C LEU A 242 -5.92 14.20 14.07
N GLY A 243 -6.63 15.34 14.14
CA GLY A 243 -6.38 16.47 13.25
C GLY A 243 -4.94 16.97 13.34
N THR A 244 -4.43 17.18 14.57
CA THR A 244 -3.04 17.59 14.78
C THR A 244 -2.03 16.58 14.23
N LEU A 245 -2.26 15.28 14.40
CA LEU A 245 -1.41 14.25 13.82
C LEU A 245 -1.39 14.32 12.29
N ILE A 246 -2.55 14.46 11.66
CA ILE A 246 -2.70 14.59 10.20
C ILE A 246 -1.94 15.81 9.68
N ASP A 247 -2.13 16.96 10.31
CA ASP A 247 -1.52 18.21 9.88
C ASP A 247 0.02 18.12 9.99
N ASN A 248 0.53 17.52 11.07
CA ASN A 248 1.96 17.25 11.24
C ASN A 248 2.53 16.29 10.19
N LEU A 249 1.86 15.15 9.95
CA LEU A 249 2.29 14.17 8.95
C LEU A 249 2.34 14.80 7.56
N ARG A 250 1.30 15.56 7.17
CA ARG A 250 1.24 16.21 5.87
C ARG A 250 2.37 17.23 5.70
N ALA A 251 2.61 18.06 6.70
CA ALA A 251 3.66 19.08 6.67
C ALA A 251 5.06 18.46 6.58
N ASP A 252 5.38 17.50 7.45
CA ASP A 252 6.73 16.90 7.48
C ASP A 252 7.01 16.06 6.23
N VAL A 253 6.02 15.32 5.73
CA VAL A 253 6.19 14.53 4.50
C VAL A 253 6.29 15.43 3.27
N GLN A 254 5.62 16.58 3.24
CA GLN A 254 5.85 17.56 2.17
C GLN A 254 7.31 18.04 2.14
N VAL A 255 7.94 18.26 3.30
CA VAL A 255 9.37 18.62 3.37
C VAL A 255 10.25 17.49 2.81
N ILE A 256 9.96 16.24 3.17
CA ILE A 256 10.67 15.05 2.62
C ILE A 256 10.50 14.97 1.11
N ASN A 257 9.28 15.12 0.60
CA ASN A 257 8.99 15.08 -0.83
C ASN A 257 9.69 16.25 -1.58
N ALA A 258 9.71 17.45 -0.99
CA ALA A 258 10.34 18.62 -1.59
C ALA A 258 11.85 18.44 -1.75
N ALA A 259 12.52 17.75 -0.80
CA ALA A 259 13.94 17.43 -0.88
C ALA A 259 14.31 16.55 -2.09
N VAL A 260 13.33 15.87 -2.69
CA VAL A 260 13.49 15.04 -3.90
C VAL A 260 12.73 15.56 -5.11
N GLY A 261 12.36 16.85 -5.09
CA GLY A 261 11.78 17.56 -6.23
C GLY A 261 10.26 17.45 -6.38
N PHE A 262 9.55 16.99 -5.36
CA PHE A 262 8.09 16.92 -5.32
C PHE A 262 7.53 17.81 -4.21
N ASN A 263 7.13 19.04 -4.52
CA ASN A 263 6.57 19.95 -3.50
C ASN A 263 5.06 19.71 -3.28
N VAL A 264 4.70 18.51 -2.83
CA VAL A 264 3.31 18.11 -2.58
C VAL A 264 3.19 17.36 -1.24
N PRO A 265 2.19 17.67 -0.40
CA PRO A 265 1.88 16.87 0.78
C PRO A 265 1.22 15.53 0.38
N PRO A 266 1.35 14.48 1.20
CA PRO A 266 0.69 13.20 0.94
C PRO A 266 -0.82 13.29 1.17
N GLN A 267 -1.62 12.54 0.42
CA GLN A 267 -3.02 12.28 0.76
C GLN A 267 -3.08 11.41 2.02
N ILE A 268 -3.92 11.79 2.98
CA ILE A 268 -4.19 10.96 4.15
C ILE A 268 -5.48 10.18 3.93
N PHE A 269 -5.41 8.87 4.14
CA PHE A 269 -6.55 7.98 4.12
C PHE A 269 -6.86 7.51 5.53
N LEU A 270 -8.10 7.67 5.97
CA LEU A 270 -8.56 7.27 7.30
C LEU A 270 -9.46 6.04 7.18
N THR A 271 -9.25 5.06 8.05
CA THR A 271 -10.27 4.04 8.31
C THR A 271 -11.24 4.51 9.37
N GLN A 272 -12.52 4.17 9.23
CA GLN A 272 -13.50 4.38 10.28
C GLN A 272 -13.56 3.14 11.18
N GLN A 273 -13.08 3.30 12.39
CA GLN A 273 -13.08 2.29 13.43
C GLN A 273 -14.54 2.03 13.87
N ASN A 274 -14.93 0.78 14.09
CA ASN A 274 -16.26 0.37 14.55
C ASN A 274 -16.21 -0.93 15.36
N GLN A 275 -15.30 -1.01 16.33
CA GLN A 275 -15.05 -2.24 17.10
C GLN A 275 -16.24 -2.69 17.96
N PHE A 276 -16.20 -3.97 18.29
CA PHE A 276 -17.06 -4.63 19.25
C PHE A 276 -16.23 -4.97 20.50
N ASP A 277 -16.90 -5.24 21.63
CA ASP A 277 -16.24 -5.88 22.76
C ASP A 277 -16.10 -7.40 22.53
N SER A 278 -15.48 -8.10 23.47
CA SER A 278 -15.30 -9.56 23.40
C SER A 278 -16.62 -10.36 23.36
N ASN A 279 -17.76 -9.72 23.63
CA ASN A 279 -19.10 -10.31 23.56
C ASN A 279 -19.84 -9.91 22.27
N ASN A 280 -19.11 -9.37 21.28
CA ASN A 280 -19.66 -8.85 20.03
C ASN A 280 -20.68 -7.70 20.23
N VAL A 281 -20.55 -6.94 21.32
CA VAL A 281 -21.39 -5.76 21.59
C VAL A 281 -20.72 -4.52 21.00
N PRO A 282 -21.42 -3.73 20.16
CA PRO A 282 -20.85 -2.50 19.61
C PRO A 282 -20.37 -1.55 20.71
N THR A 283 -19.09 -1.22 20.72
CA THR A 283 -18.59 -0.20 21.66
C THR A 283 -18.83 1.19 21.10
N ASN A 284 -19.49 2.06 21.88
CA ASN A 284 -19.67 3.45 21.51
C ASN A 284 -18.59 4.33 22.18
N THR A 285 -17.39 4.32 21.61
CA THR A 285 -16.25 5.11 22.11
C THR A 285 -16.25 6.55 21.61
N GLY A 286 -17.15 6.93 20.69
CA GLY A 286 -17.14 8.22 20.00
C GLY A 286 -16.04 8.41 18.94
N VAL A 287 -15.04 7.52 18.88
CA VAL A 287 -13.90 7.59 17.95
C VAL A 287 -14.34 7.51 16.48
N LYS A 288 -15.26 6.60 16.15
CA LYS A 288 -15.82 6.44 14.81
C LYS A 288 -16.47 7.69 14.24
N LEU A 289 -17.13 8.47 15.12
CA LEU A 289 -17.73 9.75 14.75
C LEU A 289 -16.66 10.84 14.63
N ALA A 290 -15.64 10.83 15.49
CA ALA A 290 -14.51 11.75 15.40
C ALA A 290 -13.73 11.60 14.08
N GLN A 291 -13.45 10.36 13.66
CA GLN A 291 -12.77 10.10 12.38
C GLN A 291 -13.62 10.58 11.20
N LEU A 292 -14.94 10.34 11.26
CA LEU A 292 -15.87 10.84 10.25
C LEU A 292 -15.89 12.38 10.20
N ASP A 293 -15.94 13.06 11.35
CA ASP A 293 -15.89 14.52 11.42
C ASP A 293 -14.60 15.11 10.85
N VAL A 294 -13.46 14.48 11.19
CA VAL A 294 -12.15 14.90 10.68
C VAL A 294 -12.09 14.73 9.16
N ALA A 295 -12.57 13.60 8.63
CA ALA A 295 -12.63 13.39 7.18
C ALA A 295 -13.60 14.37 6.49
N LYS A 296 -14.80 14.57 7.05
CA LYS A 296 -15.79 15.50 6.49
C LYS A 296 -15.30 16.95 6.47
N SER A 297 -14.67 17.41 7.55
CA SER A 297 -14.16 18.79 7.64
C SER A 297 -12.97 19.06 6.70
N ARG A 298 -12.33 18.01 6.17
CA ARG A 298 -11.16 18.08 5.28
C ARG A 298 -11.41 17.45 3.90
N LEU A 299 -12.67 17.24 3.52
CA LEU A 299 -13.02 16.65 2.23
C LEU A 299 -12.47 17.52 1.09
N GLY A 300 -11.73 16.90 0.16
CA GLY A 300 -11.04 17.59 -0.93
C GLY A 300 -9.78 18.37 -0.51
N GLN A 301 -9.41 18.36 0.77
CA GLN A 301 -8.24 19.07 1.32
C GLN A 301 -7.10 18.12 1.68
N GLY A 302 -7.02 16.98 1.01
CA GLY A 302 -5.94 16.02 1.23
C GLY A 302 -6.23 14.95 2.30
N VAL A 303 -7.48 14.83 2.75
CA VAL A 303 -7.92 13.75 3.64
C VAL A 303 -9.15 13.05 3.04
N THR A 304 -9.11 11.72 3.03
CA THR A 304 -10.18 10.86 2.49
C THR A 304 -10.50 9.76 3.49
N MET A 305 -11.78 9.47 3.70
CA MET A 305 -12.21 8.28 4.43
C MET A 305 -12.25 7.09 3.47
N LEU A 306 -11.69 5.95 3.87
CA LEU A 306 -11.74 4.70 3.11
C LEU A 306 -13.09 4.01 3.26
N GLY A 307 -13.63 4.05 4.48
CA GLY A 307 -14.89 3.40 4.86
C GLY A 307 -14.80 2.78 6.25
N PRO A 308 -15.87 2.08 6.68
CA PRO A 308 -15.85 1.26 7.88
C PRO A 308 -14.76 0.17 7.80
N MET A 309 -14.15 -0.14 8.94
CA MET A 309 -13.07 -1.11 9.03
C MET A 309 -13.55 -2.52 9.39
N TYR A 310 -14.43 -2.62 10.39
CA TYR A 310 -15.01 -3.88 10.87
C TYR A 310 -16.33 -4.20 10.17
N GLN A 311 -16.39 -3.95 8.87
CA GLN A 311 -17.44 -4.51 7.99
C GLN A 311 -17.06 -5.91 7.48
N THR A 312 -15.86 -6.37 7.82
CA THR A 312 -15.28 -7.64 7.39
C THR A 312 -15.13 -8.59 8.58
N GLN A 313 -14.74 -9.83 8.32
CA GLN A 313 -14.63 -10.86 9.34
C GLN A 313 -13.57 -10.52 10.40
N VAL A 314 -13.96 -10.64 11.67
CA VAL A 314 -13.10 -10.45 12.85
C VAL A 314 -12.89 -11.77 13.57
N GLN A 315 -11.78 -11.87 14.27
CA GLN A 315 -11.47 -12.98 15.15
C GLN A 315 -12.36 -12.98 16.39
N SER A 316 -12.28 -14.05 17.17
CA SER A 316 -13.05 -14.23 18.41
C SER A 316 -12.76 -13.18 19.49
N ASP A 317 -11.68 -12.39 19.37
CA ASP A 317 -11.40 -11.29 20.29
C ASP A 317 -12.24 -10.02 20.00
N GLY A 318 -12.99 -10.01 18.90
CA GLY A 318 -13.88 -8.90 18.50
C GLY A 318 -13.15 -7.64 18.02
N ILE A 319 -11.81 -7.68 17.89
CA ILE A 319 -10.97 -6.51 17.62
C ILE A 319 -10.03 -6.74 16.44
N HIS A 320 -9.46 -7.92 16.24
CA HIS A 320 -8.52 -8.16 15.14
C HIS A 320 -9.22 -8.79 13.94
N MET A 321 -8.87 -8.34 12.73
CA MET A 321 -9.38 -8.97 11.52
C MET A 321 -8.65 -10.29 11.30
N ASP A 322 -9.37 -11.32 10.86
CA ASP A 322 -8.71 -12.52 10.37
C ASP A 322 -8.13 -12.29 8.95
N ASN A 323 -7.52 -13.32 8.38
CA ASN A 323 -6.92 -13.21 7.05
C ASN A 323 -7.91 -12.82 5.94
N ALA A 324 -9.16 -13.31 6.00
CA ALA A 324 -10.19 -12.95 5.02
C ALA A 324 -10.63 -11.51 5.22
N GLY A 325 -10.82 -11.09 6.47
CA GLY A 325 -11.17 -9.72 6.82
C GLY A 325 -10.11 -8.71 6.38
N LYS A 326 -8.83 -9.03 6.58
CA LYS A 326 -7.69 -8.22 6.09
C LYS A 326 -7.64 -8.14 4.57
N ALA A 327 -7.93 -9.23 3.87
CA ALA A 327 -7.94 -9.28 2.42
C ALA A 327 -9.01 -8.34 1.83
N LEU A 328 -10.25 -8.45 2.30
CA LEU A 328 -11.36 -7.58 1.88
C LEU A 328 -11.06 -6.10 2.20
N GLN A 329 -10.53 -5.83 3.40
CA GLN A 329 -10.19 -4.46 3.80
C GLN A 329 -9.04 -3.89 2.96
N ALA A 330 -8.01 -4.69 2.67
CA ALA A 330 -6.89 -4.28 1.82
C ALA A 330 -7.32 -4.02 0.37
N GLU A 331 -8.24 -4.82 -0.17
CA GLU A 331 -8.81 -4.61 -1.50
C GLU A 331 -9.58 -3.30 -1.59
N LEU A 332 -10.43 -3.01 -0.58
CA LEU A 332 -11.12 -1.72 -0.47
C LEU A 332 -10.12 -0.56 -0.39
N HIS A 333 -9.09 -0.70 0.46
CA HIS A 333 -8.05 0.32 0.58
C HIS A 333 -7.36 0.57 -0.77
N ALA A 334 -6.97 -0.49 -1.47
CA ALA A 334 -6.37 -0.40 -2.80
C ALA A 334 -7.30 0.31 -3.80
N HIS A 335 -8.58 -0.07 -3.80
CA HIS A 335 -9.59 0.53 -4.69
C HIS A 335 -9.72 2.04 -4.47
N VAL A 336 -9.96 2.46 -3.22
CA VAL A 336 -10.17 3.88 -2.91
C VAL A 336 -8.90 4.70 -3.15
N VAL A 337 -7.73 4.19 -2.73
CA VAL A 337 -6.46 4.87 -2.95
C VAL A 337 -6.19 5.05 -4.44
N ARG A 338 -6.39 3.99 -5.25
CA ARG A 338 -6.25 4.05 -6.72
C ARG A 338 -7.23 5.05 -7.33
N ARG A 339 -8.49 5.03 -6.92
CA ARG A 339 -9.51 6.00 -7.41
C ARG A 339 -9.09 7.45 -7.16
N VAL A 340 -8.60 7.76 -5.96
CA VAL A 340 -8.24 9.12 -5.58
C VAL A 340 -6.94 9.58 -6.22
N LEU A 341 -5.90 8.75 -6.19
CA LEU A 341 -4.55 9.15 -6.61
C LEU A 341 -4.23 8.85 -8.06
N ASP A 342 -4.67 7.69 -8.57
CA ASP A 342 -4.30 7.21 -9.90
C ASP A 342 -5.36 7.57 -10.95
N ASP A 343 -6.65 7.42 -10.61
CA ASP A 343 -7.76 7.82 -11.49
C ASP A 343 -8.15 9.31 -11.30
N GLY A 344 -7.61 9.99 -10.29
CA GLY A 344 -7.81 11.43 -10.06
C GLY A 344 -9.20 11.83 -9.56
N VAL A 345 -9.94 10.92 -8.92
CA VAL A 345 -11.28 11.22 -8.38
C VAL A 345 -11.17 12.17 -7.19
N VAL A 346 -11.56 13.43 -7.41
CA VAL A 346 -11.59 14.47 -6.38
C VAL A 346 -12.83 14.32 -5.51
N GLY A 347 -12.65 14.47 -4.19
CA GLY A 347 -13.76 14.50 -3.24
C GLY A 347 -14.37 13.13 -2.96
N TRP A 348 -13.64 12.04 -3.21
CA TRP A 348 -14.09 10.70 -2.82
C TRP A 348 -14.49 10.66 -1.34
N ASN A 349 -15.67 10.11 -1.10
CA ASN A 349 -16.18 9.77 0.20
C ASN A 349 -16.89 8.41 0.11
N PRO A 350 -16.80 7.57 1.16
CA PRO A 350 -17.59 6.36 1.23
C PRO A 350 -19.07 6.71 1.37
N LEU A 351 -19.93 5.72 1.14
CA LEU A 351 -21.35 5.81 1.42
C LEU A 351 -21.56 6.27 2.87
N TRP A 352 -22.21 7.42 3.06
CA TRP A 352 -22.53 7.90 4.40
C TRP A 352 -23.91 8.57 4.45
N PRO A 353 -24.57 8.61 5.62
CA PRO A 353 -25.81 9.35 5.78
C PRO A 353 -25.59 10.86 5.64
N VAL A 354 -26.49 11.50 4.90
CA VAL A 354 -26.58 12.97 4.78
C VAL A 354 -26.82 13.58 6.16
N SER A 355 -27.76 13.01 6.92
CA SER A 355 -28.03 13.36 8.31
C SER A 355 -28.58 12.16 9.07
N LEU A 356 -28.23 12.06 10.35
CA LEU A 356 -28.83 11.11 11.30
C LEU A 356 -29.75 11.80 12.32
N ALA A 357 -29.83 13.13 12.30
CA ALA A 357 -30.54 13.90 13.33
C ALA A 357 -32.07 13.81 13.18
N ASN A 358 -32.55 13.60 11.95
CA ASN A 358 -33.98 13.61 11.61
C ASN A 358 -34.31 12.49 10.62
N LEU A 359 -34.04 11.23 10.98
CA LEU A 359 -34.40 10.10 10.13
C LEU A 359 -35.93 9.94 10.10
N PRO A 360 -36.58 10.07 8.93
CA PRO A 360 -38.01 9.82 8.82
C PRO A 360 -38.27 8.36 9.20
N ARG A 361 -39.14 8.16 10.19
CA ARG A 361 -39.61 6.83 10.58
C ARG A 361 -41.09 6.72 10.27
N SER A 362 -41.45 5.70 9.50
CA SER A 362 -42.84 5.31 9.24
C SER A 362 -43.04 3.87 9.70
N GLY A 363 -43.62 3.69 10.89
CA GLY A 363 -43.74 2.38 11.52
C GLY A 363 -42.38 1.71 11.79
N ALA A 364 -42.13 0.60 11.10
CA ALA A 364 -40.87 -0.15 11.16
C ALA A 364 -39.82 0.31 10.12
N VAL A 365 -40.19 1.21 9.20
CA VAL A 365 -39.30 1.69 8.14
C VAL A 365 -38.57 2.95 8.61
N ILE A 366 -37.25 2.96 8.47
CA ILE A 366 -36.41 4.14 8.62
C ILE A 366 -35.91 4.52 7.22
N THR A 367 -36.15 5.76 6.81
CA THR A 367 -35.62 6.30 5.55
C THR A 367 -34.28 6.96 5.82
N LEU A 368 -33.26 6.60 5.05
CA LEU A 368 -31.90 7.13 5.13
C LEU A 368 -31.54 7.78 3.80
N ASP A 369 -31.27 9.08 3.83
CA ASP A 369 -30.66 9.77 2.70
C ASP A 369 -29.15 9.55 2.74
N LEU A 370 -28.60 9.02 1.65
CA LEU A 370 -27.19 8.67 1.55
C LEU A 370 -26.51 9.50 0.47
N VAL A 371 -25.27 9.92 0.74
CA VAL A 371 -24.39 10.47 -0.29
C VAL A 371 -23.69 9.31 -0.98
N LEU A 372 -23.86 9.19 -2.30
CA LEU A 372 -23.13 8.21 -3.10
C LEU A 372 -21.68 8.67 -3.33
N PRO A 373 -20.71 7.74 -3.36
CA PRO A 373 -19.37 8.04 -3.85
C PRO A 373 -19.42 8.67 -5.26
N PRO A 374 -18.51 9.62 -5.57
CA PRO A 374 -18.47 10.26 -6.89
C PRO A 374 -18.42 9.26 -8.04
N GLY A 375 -19.28 9.45 -9.05
CA GLY A 375 -19.37 8.58 -10.22
C GLY A 375 -20.28 7.36 -10.07
N LEU A 376 -20.93 7.17 -8.93
CA LEU A 376 -21.93 6.12 -8.73
C LEU A 376 -23.36 6.66 -8.82
N ALA A 377 -24.25 5.91 -9.48
CA ALA A 377 -25.65 6.26 -9.68
C ALA A 377 -26.63 5.43 -8.84
N SER A 378 -26.17 4.33 -8.24
CA SER A 378 -27.00 3.44 -7.43
C SER A 378 -26.15 2.71 -6.38
N ILE A 379 -26.84 2.11 -5.41
CA ILE A 379 -26.26 1.23 -4.39
C ILE A 379 -26.69 -0.18 -4.73
N ALA A 380 -25.76 -1.12 -4.64
CA ALA A 380 -26.06 -2.54 -4.62
C ALA A 380 -25.71 -3.08 -3.24
N GLN A 381 -26.56 -3.97 -2.71
CA GLN A 381 -26.24 -4.71 -1.50
C GLN A 381 -25.46 -5.96 -1.91
N ASP A 382 -24.26 -6.11 -1.37
CA ASP A 382 -23.54 -7.38 -1.43
C ASP A 382 -24.21 -8.35 -0.44
N THR A 383 -24.74 -9.46 -0.94
CA THR A 383 -25.37 -10.50 -0.12
C THR A 383 -24.44 -11.66 0.19
N ASP A 384 -23.25 -11.68 -0.39
CA ASP A 384 -22.33 -12.81 -0.31
C ASP A 384 -21.45 -12.72 0.95
N TRP A 385 -21.21 -11.50 1.45
CA TRP A 385 -20.28 -11.23 2.55
C TRP A 385 -20.88 -10.51 3.76
N VAL A 386 -22.16 -10.13 3.71
CA VAL A 386 -22.86 -9.63 4.90
C VAL A 386 -23.08 -10.83 5.82
N LEU A 387 -22.39 -10.85 6.96
CA LEU A 387 -22.71 -11.77 8.05
C LEU A 387 -24.21 -11.69 8.26
N ALA A 388 -24.92 -12.78 7.97
CA ALA A 388 -26.32 -12.90 8.35
C ALA A 388 -26.40 -12.52 9.83
N PRO A 389 -27.29 -11.59 10.24
CA PRO A 389 -27.51 -11.34 11.66
C PRO A 389 -27.70 -12.69 12.34
N ALA A 390 -26.91 -12.97 13.37
CA ALA A 390 -26.85 -14.28 14.02
C ALA A 390 -28.19 -14.68 14.67
N ASP A 391 -29.23 -13.87 14.54
CA ASP A 391 -30.46 -13.98 15.29
C ASP A 391 -31.74 -13.74 14.50
N GLY A 392 -31.72 -13.62 13.15
CA GLY A 392 -32.96 -13.56 12.36
C GLY A 392 -34.00 -12.56 12.90
N LYS A 393 -33.53 -11.43 13.43
CA LYS A 393 -34.33 -10.36 14.05
C LYS A 393 -33.96 -8.99 13.50
#